data_AF-A0A3S1D2E5-F1
#
_entry.id   AF-A0A3S1D2E5-F1
#
_cell.length_a   1.000
_cell.length_b   1.000
_cell.length_c   1.000
_cell.angle_alpha   90.00
_cell.angle_beta   90.00
_cell.angle_gamma   90.00
#
_symmetry.space_group_name_H-M   'P 1'
#
loop_
_entity.id
_entity.type
_entity.pdbx_description
1 polymer ?
#
loop_
_entity_poly.entity_id
_entity_poly.type
_entity_poly.pdbx_seq_one_letter_code
_entity_poly.pdbx_strand_id
1 'polypeptide(L)'
;MYLLFLGIFALCLFLVFLQYRSANRKRAAMLMPVRSASILKFNSYTSFGIMATIKFKDEVSPKVGERVQQAGDLYKITGVVETPVIMQPQGVWDCKLEKL
;
A
#
# COMPACT_ATOMS: atom_id res chain seq x y z
N MET A 1 20.14 27.76 35.86
CA MET A 1 19.36 28.40 34.78
C MET A 1 19.72 27.83 33.40
N TYR A 2 20.99 27.80 32.97
CA TYR A 2 21.40 27.27 31.66
C TYR A 2 21.14 25.77 31.40
N LEU A 3 21.13 24.94 32.44
CA LEU A 3 20.84 23.50 32.31
C LEU A 3 19.41 23.22 31.83
N LEU A 4 18.44 24.05 32.20
CA LEU A 4 17.05 23.91 31.74
C LEU A 4 16.93 24.27 30.26
N PHE A 5 17.62 25.33 29.82
CA PHE A 5 17.67 25.71 28.40
C PHE A 5 18.31 24.62 27.53
N LEU A 6 19.37 23.97 28.03
CA LEU A 6 20.05 22.89 27.32
C LEU A 6 19.17 21.64 27.20
N GLY A 7 18.41 21.31 28.25
CA GLY A 7 17.42 20.23 28.23
C GLY A 7 16.27 20.49 27.25
N ILE A 8 15.72 21.70 27.24
CA ILE A 8 14.65 22.09 26.29
C ILE A 8 15.18 22.03 24.85
N PHE A 9 16.41 22.49 24.60
CA PHE A 9 17.01 22.47 23.28
C PHE A 9 17.21 21.04 22.76
N ALA A 10 17.70 20.13 23.60
CA ALA A 10 17.84 18.72 23.26
C ALA A 10 16.47 18.06 22.96
N LEU A 11 15.44 18.39 23.75
CA LEU A 11 14.08 17.89 23.54
C LEU A 11 13.48 18.41 22.22
N CYS A 12 13.69 19.68 21.89
CA CYS A 12 13.26 20.25 20.60
C CYS A 12 13.94 19.56 19.42
N LEU A 13 15.26 19.35 19.47
CA LEU A 13 15.98 18.63 18.41
C LEU A 13 15.49 17.19 18.27
N PHE A 14 15.20 16.51 19.38
CA PHE A 14 14.65 15.16 19.37
C PHE A 14 13.26 15.10 18.73
N LEU A 15 12.38 16.06 19.04
CA LEU A 15 11.05 16.15 18.42
C LEU A 15 11.14 16.44 16.91
N VAL A 16 12.03 17.34 16.49
CA VAL A 16 12.29 17.62 15.07
C VAL A 16 12.80 16.36 14.36
N PHE A 17 13.70 15.60 14.98
CA PHE A 17 14.19 14.34 14.44
C PHE A 17 13.08 13.29 14.27
N LEU A 18 12.19 13.15 15.26
CA LEU A 18 11.05 12.23 15.17
C LEU A 18 10.09 12.63 14.03
N GLN A 19 9.80 13.92 13.90
CA GLN A 19 8.97 14.42 12.80
C GLN A 19 9.62 14.20 11.44
N TYR A 20 10.93 14.46 11.32
CA TYR A 20 11.69 14.21 10.09
C TYR A 20 11.63 12.74 9.69
N ARG A 21 11.86 11.82 10.64
CA ARG A 21 11.79 10.37 10.39
C ARG A 21 10.38 9.93 9.98
N SER A 22 9.35 10.47 10.63
CA SER A 22 7.95 10.19 10.29
C SER A 22 7.59 10.69 8.89
N ALA A 23 7.98 11.92 8.55
CA ALA A 23 7.76 12.51 7.23
C ALA A 23 8.47 11.73 6.12
N ASN A 24 9.70 11.27 6.36
CA ASN A 24 10.41 10.42 5.38
C ASN A 24 9.72 9.08 5.15
N ARG A 25 9.16 8.44 6.19
CA ARG A 25 8.36 7.23 6.01
C ARG A 25 7.11 7.48 5.16
N LYS A 26 6.42 8.62 5.38
CA LYS A 26 5.24 9.01 4.59
C LYS A 26 5.60 9.33 3.14
N ARG A 27 6.73 10.03 2.89
CA ARG A 27 7.20 10.33 1.53
C ARG A 27 7.62 9.07 0.77
N ALA A 28 8.31 8.14 1.41
CA ALA A 28 8.65 6.85 0.80
C ALA A 28 7.38 6.07 0.40
N ALA A 29 6.30 6.20 1.17
CA ALA A 29 5.01 5.65 0.78
C ALA A 29 4.42 6.37 -0.45
N MET A 30 4.51 7.70 -0.58
CA MET A 30 3.95 8.41 -1.73
C MET A 30 4.67 8.14 -3.06
N LEU A 31 5.95 7.76 -3.01
CA LEU A 31 6.77 7.51 -4.21
C LEU A 31 6.63 6.09 -4.79
N MET A 32 5.84 5.21 -4.15
CA MET A 32 5.62 3.88 -4.70
C MET A 32 4.74 3.99 -5.94
N PRO A 33 5.17 3.41 -7.08
CA PRO A 33 4.41 3.47 -8.32
C PRO A 33 3.03 2.84 -8.11
N VAL A 34 2.00 3.63 -8.40
CA VAL A 34 0.60 3.19 -8.35
C VAL A 34 0.25 2.62 -9.72
N ARG A 35 -0.04 1.32 -9.77
CA ARG A 35 -0.39 0.64 -11.00
C ARG A 35 -1.87 0.85 -11.29
N SER A 36 -2.18 1.26 -12.52
CA SER A 36 -3.56 1.43 -12.96
C SER A 36 -4.21 0.07 -13.20
N ALA A 37 -5.19 -0.29 -12.37
CA ALA A 37 -5.93 -1.53 -12.54
C ALA A 37 -7.42 -1.32 -12.30
N SER A 38 -8.26 -2.14 -12.93
CA SER A 38 -9.70 -2.12 -12.77
C SER A 38 -10.12 -3.28 -11.89
N ILE A 39 -10.69 -3.01 -10.71
CA ILE A 39 -11.23 -4.09 -9.87
C ILE A 39 -12.61 -4.44 -10.40
N LEU A 40 -12.73 -5.66 -10.89
CA LEU A 40 -13.96 -6.21 -11.47
C LEU A 40 -14.94 -6.66 -10.38
N LYS A 41 -14.42 -7.19 -9.27
CA LYS A 41 -15.24 -7.70 -8.17
C LYS A 41 -14.50 -7.60 -6.85
N PHE A 42 -15.19 -7.12 -5.82
CA PHE A 42 -14.76 -7.26 -4.44
C PHE A 42 -15.45 -8.47 -3.82
N ASN A 43 -14.66 -9.44 -3.37
CA ASN A 43 -15.12 -10.52 -2.51
C ASN A 43 -14.51 -10.27 -1.12
N SER A 44 -15.16 -9.47 -0.29
CA SER A 44 -14.72 -9.25 1.09
C SER A 44 -15.01 -10.50 1.92
N TYR A 45 -13.97 -11.16 2.42
CA TYR A 45 -14.11 -12.24 3.40
C TYR A 45 -13.68 -11.71 4.76
N THR A 46 -14.64 -11.57 5.67
CA THR A 46 -14.50 -10.92 6.99
C THR A 46 -13.40 -11.51 7.89
N SER A 47 -12.93 -12.73 7.59
CA SER A 47 -11.87 -13.43 8.34
C SER A 47 -10.49 -13.43 7.66
N PHE A 48 -10.39 -13.14 6.36
CA PHE A 48 -9.14 -13.28 5.60
C PHE A 48 -8.66 -12.00 4.90
N GLY A 49 -9.43 -10.91 4.96
CA GLY A 49 -9.11 -9.62 4.32
C GLY A 49 -9.95 -9.37 3.06
N ILE A 50 -9.68 -8.25 2.39
CA ILE A 50 -10.39 -7.89 1.15
C ILE A 50 -9.78 -8.73 0.02
N MET A 51 -10.52 -9.67 -0.55
CA MET A 51 -10.14 -10.27 -1.83
C MET A 51 -10.80 -9.51 -2.96
N ALA A 52 -10.07 -9.30 -4.03
CA ALA A 52 -10.53 -8.53 -5.17
C ALA A 52 -10.01 -9.15 -6.45
N THR A 53 -10.90 -9.31 -7.42
CA THR A 53 -10.55 -9.72 -8.77
C THR A 53 -10.18 -8.47 -9.55
N ILE A 54 -8.90 -8.34 -9.88
CA ILE A 54 -8.31 -7.15 -10.49
C ILE A 54 -7.89 -7.46 -11.92
N LYS A 55 -8.32 -6.63 -12.87
CA LYS A 55 -7.81 -6.64 -14.24
C LYS A 55 -6.72 -5.60 -14.40
N PHE A 56 -5.49 -6.05 -14.64
CA PHE A 56 -4.36 -5.17 -14.95
C PHE A 56 -4.34 -4.86 -16.44
N LYS A 57 -4.03 -3.61 -16.80
CA LYS A 57 -3.98 -3.19 -18.20
C LYS A 57 -2.79 -3.78 -18.97
N ASP A 58 -1.69 -4.05 -18.27
CA ASP A 58 -0.43 -4.46 -18.91
C ASP A 58 -0.27 -5.98 -18.98
N GLU A 59 -1.29 -6.76 -18.60
CA GLU A 59 -1.31 -8.25 -18.59
C GLU A 59 -0.22 -8.93 -17.74
N VAL A 60 0.75 -8.18 -17.20
CA VAL A 60 1.80 -8.69 -16.30
C VAL A 60 1.21 -9.06 -14.94
N SER A 61 1.63 -10.23 -14.43
CA SER A 61 1.29 -10.73 -13.10
C SER A 61 1.51 -9.68 -12.01
N PRO A 62 0.54 -9.45 -11.11
CA PRO A 62 0.71 -8.54 -9.99
C PRO A 62 1.77 -9.05 -9.02
N LYS A 63 2.45 -8.13 -8.34
CA LYS A 63 3.41 -8.46 -7.28
C LYS A 63 2.91 -8.02 -5.92
N VAL A 64 3.27 -8.79 -4.89
CA VAL A 64 3.00 -8.42 -3.50
C VAL A 64 3.74 -7.12 -3.17
N GLY A 65 3.04 -6.19 -2.54
CA GLY A 65 3.54 -4.85 -2.20
C GLY A 65 3.22 -3.78 -3.25
N GLU A 66 2.74 -4.15 -4.45
CA GLU A 66 2.25 -3.19 -5.42
C GLU A 66 1.02 -2.45 -4.91
N ARG A 67 0.83 -1.22 -5.39
CA ARG A 67 -0.31 -0.38 -5.05
C ARG A 67 -1.23 -0.23 -6.23
N VAL A 68 -2.52 -0.37 -5.96
CA VAL A 68 -3.59 -0.26 -6.94
C VAL A 68 -4.50 0.87 -6.49
N GLN A 69 -4.85 1.75 -7.41
CA GLN A 69 -5.81 2.82 -7.16
C GLN A 69 -7.10 2.52 -7.91
N GLN A 70 -8.22 2.57 -7.19
CA GLN A 70 -9.54 2.47 -7.79
C GLN A 70 -10.48 3.50 -7.18
N ALA A 71 -11.17 4.28 -8.04
CA ALA A 71 -12.20 5.23 -7.64
C ALA A 71 -11.77 6.23 -6.53
N GLY A 72 -10.47 6.57 -6.47
CA GLY A 72 -9.91 7.48 -5.46
C GLY A 72 -9.36 6.78 -4.21
N ASP A 73 -9.71 5.51 -3.97
CA ASP A 73 -9.15 4.71 -2.88
C ASP A 73 -7.84 4.03 -3.30
N LEU A 74 -6.89 3.93 -2.35
CA LEU A 74 -5.60 3.29 -2.52
C LEU A 74 -5.57 1.94 -1.80
N TYR A 75 -5.20 0.90 -2.52
CA TYR A 75 -5.08 -0.46 -1.99
C TYR A 75 -3.67 -0.97 -2.20
N LYS A 76 -3.18 -1.77 -1.24
CA LYS A 76 -1.91 -2.49 -1.32
C LYS A 76 -2.18 -3.97 -1.54
N ILE A 77 -1.50 -4.57 -2.52
CA ILE A 77 -1.55 -6.01 -2.75
C ILE A 77 -0.72 -6.70 -1.65
N THR A 78 -1.37 -7.54 -0.84
CA THR A 78 -0.72 -8.33 0.23
C THR A 78 -0.54 -9.79 -0.15
N GLY A 79 -1.27 -10.27 -1.16
CA GLY A 79 -1.14 -11.63 -1.69
C GLY A 79 -1.74 -11.71 -3.08
N VAL A 80 -1.24 -12.65 -3.89
CA VAL A 80 -1.75 -12.96 -5.22
C VAL A 80 -2.15 -14.43 -5.21
N VAL A 81 -3.38 -14.72 -5.61
CA VAL A 81 -3.88 -16.09 -5.74
C VAL A 81 -3.58 -16.54 -7.16
N GLU A 82 -2.64 -17.46 -7.30
CA GLU A 82 -2.34 -18.11 -8.57
C GLU A 82 -3.44 -19.16 -8.84
N THR A 83 -4.49 -18.76 -9.55
CA THR A 83 -5.46 -19.72 -10.09
C THR A 83 -4.92 -20.31 -11.41
N PRO A 84 -5.20 -21.60 -11.69
CA PRO A 84 -4.67 -22.24 -12.89
C PRO A 84 -5.14 -21.52 -14.16
N VAL A 85 -4.20 -21.27 -15.07
CA VAL A 85 -4.32 -20.48 -16.32
C VAL A 85 -5.50 -20.88 -17.21
N ILE A 86 -6.01 -22.11 -17.06
CA ILE A 86 -7.13 -22.66 -17.84
C ILE A 86 -8.47 -21.96 -17.51
N MET A 87 -8.59 -21.30 -16.35
CA MET A 87 -9.84 -20.64 -15.91
C MET A 87 -9.77 -19.12 -15.81
N GLN A 88 -8.60 -18.48 -15.95
CA GLN A 88 -8.47 -17.03 -15.82
C GLN A 88 -8.58 -16.33 -17.19
N PRO A 89 -9.51 -15.39 -17.37
CA PRO A 89 -9.47 -14.50 -18.53
C PRO A 89 -8.17 -13.67 -18.52
N GLN A 90 -7.59 -13.45 -19.71
CA GLN A 90 -6.30 -12.75 -19.87
C GLN A 90 -6.24 -11.43 -19.07
N GLY A 91 -5.20 -11.31 -18.25
CA GLY A 91 -4.93 -10.11 -17.43
C GLY A 91 -5.79 -9.95 -16.17
N VAL A 92 -6.61 -10.95 -15.80
CA VAL A 92 -7.43 -10.95 -14.58
C VAL A 92 -6.79 -11.80 -13.50
N TRP A 93 -6.60 -11.20 -12.32
CA TRP A 93 -5.93 -11.83 -11.19
C TRP A 93 -6.72 -11.64 -9.90
N ASP A 94 -6.83 -12.70 -9.10
CA ASP A 94 -7.40 -12.60 -7.76
C ASP A 94 -6.31 -12.18 -6.78
N CYS A 95 -6.47 -10.99 -6.20
CA CYS A 95 -5.50 -10.38 -5.31
C CYS A 95 -6.12 -10.16 -3.93
N LYS A 96 -5.32 -10.37 -2.89
CA LYS A 96 -5.63 -9.92 -1.54
C LYS A 96 -5.18 -8.49 -1.38
N LEU A 97 -6.10 -7.62 -0.99
CA LEU A 97 -5.90 -6.18 -0.83
C LEU A 97 -6.00 -5.76 0.63
N GLU A 98 -5.24 -4.72 0.95
CA GLU A 98 -5.31 -3.97 2.20
C GLU A 98 -5.52 -2.49 1.86
N LYS A 99 -6.52 -1.85 2.48
CA LYS A 99 -6.78 -0.42 2.27
C LYS A 99 -5.72 0.40 3.00
N LEU A 100 -5.08 1.34 2.31
CA LEU A 100 -4.07 2.26 2.85
C LEU A 100 -4.67 3.59 3.29
#